data_AF-A0A6L3V4H3-F1
#
_entry.id   AF-A0A6L3V4H3-F1
#
_cell.length_a   1.000
_cell.length_b   1.000
_cell.length_c   1.000
_cell.angle_alpha   90.00
_cell.angle_beta   90.00
_cell.angle_gamma   90.00
#
_symmetry.space_group_name_H-M   'P 1'
#
loop_
_entity.id
_entity.type
_entity.pdbx_description
1 polymer ?
#
loop_
_entity_poly.entity_id
_entity_poly.type
_entity_poly.pdbx_seq_one_letter_code
_entity_poly.pdbx_strand_id
1 'polypeptide(L)'
;MIQDSTGVYFSPAINVTGHNRVSIILQATQDGIVDVDVSEDGITWSTHEGMDLIADEKTSYQVLMDNNQHVRYSVNTAGTITASSIYMGGFVNG
;
A
#
# COMPACT_ATOMS: atom_id res chain seq x y z
N MET A 1 7.93 -1.17 7.92
CA MET A 1 7.11 -2.33 7.50
C MET A 1 7.40 -3.51 8.41
N ILE A 2 6.49 -4.46 8.51
CA ILE A 2 6.70 -5.74 9.22
C ILE A 2 6.76 -6.85 8.17
N GLN A 3 7.76 -7.71 8.23
CA GLN A 3 7.85 -8.89 7.35
C GLN A 3 7.22 -10.09 8.05
N ASP A 4 6.39 -10.84 7.33
CA ASP A 4 5.83 -12.08 7.84
C ASP A 4 6.80 -13.27 7.67
N SER A 5 6.37 -14.47 8.06
CA SER A 5 7.18 -15.69 7.91
C SER A 5 7.31 -16.19 6.47
N THR A 6 6.51 -15.67 5.53
CA THR A 6 6.56 -16.02 4.11
C THR A 6 7.48 -15.10 3.31
N GLY A 7 7.94 -14.01 3.92
CA GLY A 7 8.83 -13.03 3.32
C GLY A 7 8.10 -11.79 2.79
N VAL A 8 6.77 -11.74 2.90
CA VAL A 8 5.95 -10.60 2.45
C VAL A 8 6.03 -9.48 3.49
N TYR A 9 6.27 -8.25 3.01
CA TYR A 9 6.28 -7.07 3.85
C TYR A 9 4.90 -6.42 3.90
N PHE A 10 4.45 -6.01 5.07
CA PHE A 10 3.17 -5.32 5.26
C PHE A 10 3.39 -3.92 5.84
N SER A 11 2.66 -2.95 5.30
CA SER A 11 2.47 -1.65 5.94
C SER A 11 1.51 -1.77 7.12
N PRO A 12 1.58 -0.86 8.11
CA PRO A 12 0.46 -0.63 9.01
C PRO A 12 -0.79 -0.26 8.19
N ALA A 13 -1.97 -0.60 8.72
CA ALA A 13 -3.23 -0.08 8.22
C ALA A 13 -3.39 1.39 8.65
N ILE A 14 -3.95 2.21 7.76
CA ILE A 14 -4.32 3.59 8.04
C ILE A 14 -5.83 3.78 7.80
N ASN A 15 -6.46 4.64 8.59
CA ASN A 15 -7.85 5.06 8.35
C ASN A 15 -7.84 6.24 7.36
N VAL A 16 -8.49 6.07 6.22
CA VAL A 16 -8.57 7.04 5.11
C VAL A 16 -9.96 7.69 4.99
N THR A 17 -10.83 7.53 5.99
CA THR A 17 -12.17 8.13 6.00
C THR A 17 -12.10 9.63 5.69
N GLY A 18 -12.88 10.08 4.71
CA GLY A 18 -12.89 11.48 4.26
C GLY A 18 -11.86 11.80 3.17
N HIS A 19 -11.03 10.85 2.78
CA HIS A 19 -10.07 10.95 1.69
C HIS A 19 -10.46 9.99 0.56
N ASN A 20 -10.16 10.38 -0.68
CA ASN A 20 -10.46 9.58 -1.88
C ASN A 20 -9.20 9.10 -2.62
N ARG A 21 -8.02 9.34 -2.03
CA ARG A 21 -6.75 8.94 -2.62
C ARG A 21 -5.73 8.60 -1.56
N VAL A 22 -4.86 7.66 -1.90
CA VAL A 22 -3.68 7.34 -1.11
C VAL A 22 -2.46 7.32 -2.03
N SER A 23 -1.36 7.88 -1.55
CA SER A 23 -0.06 7.84 -2.22
C SER A 23 0.86 6.88 -1.47
N ILE A 24 1.44 5.91 -2.18
CA ILE A 24 2.38 4.94 -1.61
C ILE A 24 3.75 5.19 -2.24
N ILE A 25 4.78 5.36 -1.43
CA ILE A 25 6.16 5.52 -1.92
C ILE A 25 6.98 4.31 -1.47
N LEU A 26 7.61 3.64 -2.42
CA LEU A 26 8.38 2.41 -2.18
C LEU A 26 9.72 2.41 -2.90
N GLN A 27 10.68 1.73 -2.30
CA GLN A 27 11.95 1.34 -2.92
C GLN A 27 12.39 -0.01 -2.33
N ALA A 28 12.83 -0.92 -3.19
CA ALA A 28 13.37 -2.22 -2.80
C ALA A 28 14.64 -2.56 -3.58
N THR A 29 15.46 -3.45 -3.06
CA THR A 29 16.70 -3.88 -3.73
C THR A 29 16.49 -4.90 -4.86
N GLN A 30 15.27 -5.38 -5.07
CA GLN A 30 14.88 -6.29 -6.14
C GLN A 30 13.45 -5.99 -6.57
N ASP A 31 13.10 -6.44 -7.77
CA ASP A 31 11.74 -6.34 -8.30
C ASP A 31 10.74 -7.08 -7.39
N GLY A 32 9.46 -6.73 -7.52
CA GLY A 32 8.39 -7.38 -6.78
C GLY A 32 7.02 -6.91 -7.19
N ILE A 33 6.04 -7.30 -6.39
CA ILE A 33 4.64 -6.89 -6.57
C ILE A 33 4.19 -6.16 -5.31
N VAL A 34 3.51 -5.04 -5.49
CA VAL A 34 2.84 -4.27 -4.44
C VAL A 34 1.35 -4.52 -4.55
N ASP A 35 0.75 -5.13 -3.53
CA ASP A 35 -0.70 -5.30 -3.45
C ASP A 35 -1.27 -4.31 -2.45
N VAL A 36 -2.27 -3.53 -2.88
CA VAL A 36 -2.97 -2.57 -2.04
C VAL A 36 -4.28 -3.20 -1.58
N ASP A 37 -4.41 -3.37 -0.27
CA ASP A 37 -5.61 -3.93 0.33
C ASP A 37 -6.46 -2.83 0.95
N VAL A 38 -7.77 -2.98 0.83
CA VAL A 38 -8.76 -2.10 1.43
C VAL A 38 -9.68 -2.88 2.36
N SER A 39 -10.27 -2.16 3.32
CA SER A 39 -11.21 -2.72 4.28
C SER A 39 -12.21 -1.65 4.74
N GLU A 40 -13.47 -2.05 4.93
CA GLU A 40 -14.50 -1.20 5.53
C GLU A 40 -14.47 -1.24 7.06
N ASP A 41 -14.06 -2.36 7.65
CA ASP A 41 -14.16 -2.67 9.09
C ASP A 41 -12.79 -2.80 9.79
N GLY A 42 -11.70 -2.78 9.04
CA GLY A 42 -10.34 -2.99 9.53
C GLY A 42 -10.00 -4.46 9.82
N ILE A 43 -10.92 -5.40 9.55
CA ILE A 43 -10.82 -6.82 9.87
C ILE A 43 -10.78 -7.65 8.58
N THR A 44 -11.73 -7.41 7.68
CA THR A 44 -11.88 -8.12 6.42
C THR A 44 -11.22 -7.31 5.32
N TRP A 45 -10.25 -7.91 4.63
CA TRP A 45 -9.42 -7.25 3.63
C TRP A 45 -9.64 -7.87 2.26
N SER A 46 -9.71 -7.02 1.24
CA SER A 46 -9.68 -7.42 -0.16
C SER A 46 -8.62 -6.64 -0.91
N THR A 47 -7.96 -7.30 -1.86
CA THR A 47 -7.01 -6.64 -2.75
C THR A 47 -7.78 -5.74 -3.72
N HIS A 48 -7.42 -4.47 -3.72
CA HIS A 48 -7.99 -3.45 -4.57
C HIS A 48 -7.20 -3.29 -5.87
N GLU A 49 -5.88 -3.21 -5.78
CA GLU A 49 -4.99 -3.00 -6.92
C GLU A 49 -3.62 -3.66 -6.67
N GLY A 50 -3.02 -4.21 -7.73
CA GLY A 50 -1.66 -4.77 -7.72
C GLY A 50 -0.77 -4.01 -8.70
N MET A 51 0.47 -3.72 -8.32
CA MET A 51 1.40 -2.88 -9.09
C MET A 51 2.80 -3.48 -9.09
N ASP A 52 3.52 -3.34 -10.20
CA ASP A 52 4.91 -3.76 -10.29
C ASP A 52 5.82 -2.83 -9.47
N LEU A 53 6.75 -3.42 -8.72
CA LEU A 53 7.85 -2.73 -8.07
C LEU A 53 9.14 -2.99 -8.83
N ILE A 54 9.81 -1.91 -9.22
CA ILE A 54 11.09 -1.95 -9.94
C ILE A 54 12.23 -1.79 -8.94
N ALA A 55 13.25 -2.66 -9.06
CA ALA A 55 14.43 -2.65 -8.22
C ALA A 55 15.17 -1.32 -8.25
N ASP A 56 15.62 -0.88 -7.08
CA ASP A 56 16.43 0.31 -6.81
C ASP A 56 15.80 1.64 -7.24
N GLU A 57 14.56 1.64 -7.76
CA GLU A 57 13.80 2.83 -8.11
C GLU A 57 12.86 3.25 -6.98
N LYS A 58 12.87 4.55 -6.68
CA LYS A 58 11.89 5.13 -5.76
C LYS A 58 10.59 5.41 -6.51
N THR A 59 9.63 4.50 -6.40
CA THR A 59 8.36 4.55 -7.10
C THR A 59 7.27 5.18 -6.23
N SER A 60 6.38 5.96 -6.86
CA SER A 60 5.22 6.58 -6.22
C SER A 60 3.94 6.10 -6.90
N TYR A 61 3.10 5.41 -6.15
CA TYR A 61 1.83 4.87 -6.61
C TYR A 61 0.68 5.74 -6.09
N GLN A 62 -0.33 5.97 -6.92
CA GLN A 62 -1.50 6.76 -6.58
C GLN A 62 -2.74 5.88 -6.75
N VAL A 63 -3.41 5.58 -5.65
CA VAL A 63 -4.56 4.68 -5.64
C VAL A 63 -5.81 5.47 -5.26
N LEU A 64 -6.84 5.38 -6.10
CA LEU A 64 -8.15 5.99 -5.83
C LEU A 64 -8.94 5.07 -4.90
N MET A 65 -9.65 5.67 -3.94
CA MET A 65 -10.41 4.91 -2.94
C MET A 65 -11.90 5.11 -3.12
N ASP A 66 -12.62 4.01 -3.31
CA ASP A 66 -14.07 4.00 -3.42
C ASP A 66 -14.69 3.64 -2.05
N ASN A 67 -15.04 4.66 -1.25
CA ASN A 67 -15.73 4.54 0.05
C ASN A 67 -15.08 3.66 1.14
N ASN A 68 -13.86 3.15 0.93
CA ASN A 68 -13.15 2.35 1.91
C ASN A 68 -12.65 3.19 3.08
N GLN A 69 -12.70 2.63 4.30
CA GLN A 69 -12.26 3.32 5.51
C GLN A 69 -10.81 3.02 5.85
N HIS A 70 -10.30 1.84 5.50
CA HIS A 70 -8.96 1.40 5.86
C HIS A 70 -8.17 0.95 4.64
N VAL A 71 -6.88 1.31 4.62
CA VAL A 71 -5.95 0.94 3.55
C VAL A 71 -4.64 0.47 4.15
N ARG A 72 -4.06 -0.56 3.54
CA ARG A 72 -2.68 -0.99 3.73
C ARG A 72 -2.12 -1.44 2.39
N TYR A 73 -0.83 -1.73 2.34
CA TYR A 73 -0.26 -2.46 1.22
C TYR A 73 0.70 -3.53 1.71
N SER A 74 0.89 -4.53 0.85
CA SER A 74 1.90 -5.55 1.01
C SER A 74 2.89 -5.50 -0.16
N VAL A 75 4.11 -5.97 0.08
CA VAL A 75 5.14 -6.07 -0.96
C VAL A 75 5.69 -7.48 -0.94
N ASN A 76 5.49 -8.18 -2.05
CA ASN A 76 6.07 -9.48 -2.32
C ASN A 76 7.33 -9.30 -3.17
N THR A 77 8.48 -9.37 -2.52
CA THR A 77 9.80 -9.30 -3.16
C THR A 77 10.79 -10.17 -2.39
N ALA A 78 11.77 -10.73 -3.09
CA ALA A 78 12.92 -11.38 -2.46
C ALA A 78 13.98 -10.37 -1.95
N GLY A 79 13.82 -9.08 -2.31
CA GLY A 79 14.69 -7.99 -1.90
C GLY A 79 14.38 -7.40 -0.52
N THR A 80 15.20 -6.45 -0.09
CA THR A 80 14.95 -5.66 1.11
C THR A 80 14.23 -4.37 0.73
N ILE A 81 13.22 -3.99 1.51
CA ILE A 81 12.57 -2.67 1.40
C ILE A 81 13.46 -1.61 2.05
N THR A 82 13.90 -0.64 1.25
CA THR A 82 14.81 0.44 1.70
C THR A 82 14.09 1.76 1.94
N ALA A 83 12.93 1.96 1.31
CA ALA A 83 12.04 3.08 1.60
C ALA A 83 10.57 2.64 1.52
N SER A 84 9.74 3.15 2.43
CA SER A 84 8.33 2.81 2.53
C SER A 84 7.58 3.92 3.26
N SER A 85 6.57 4.49 2.60
CA SER A 85 5.62 5.40 3.23
C SER A 85 4.26 5.39 2.52
N ILE A 86 3.24 5.82 3.26
CA ILE A 86 1.86 5.95 2.77
C ILE A 86 1.29 7.28 3.26
N TYR A 87 0.60 7.99 2.37
CA TYR A 87 0.03 9.31 2.64
C TYR A 87 -1.39 9.37 2.12
N MET A 88 -2.27 10.02 2.87
CA MET A 88 -3.63 10.31 2.43
C MET A 88 -3.65 11.59 1.62
N GLY A 89 -4.46 11.63 0.57
CA GLY A 89 -4.63 12.78 -0.30
C GLY A 89 -6.06 12.91 -0.80
N GLY A 90 -6.40 14.12 -1.24
CA GLY A 90 -7.74 14.44 -1.71
C GLY A 90 -8.79 14.45 -0.59
N PHE A 91 -9.94 15.04 -0.88
CA PHE A 91 -11.11 15.06 0.00
C PHE A 91 -12.32 14.61 -0.81
N VAL A 92 -13.16 13.77 -0.22
CA VAL A 92 -14.51 13.52 -0.77
C VAL A 92 -15.34 14.79 -0.49
N ASN A 93 -15.74 15.52 -1.53
CA ASN A 93 -16.74 16.57 -1.38
C ASN A 93 -18.05 15.90 -0.99
N GLY A 94 -18.60 16.30 0.17
CA GLY A 94 -19.93 15.90 0.63
C GLY A 94 -21.06 16.55 -0.16
#